data_AF-A0A7X2PUK7-F1
#
_entry.id   AF-A0A7X2PUK7-F1
#
_cell.length_a   1.000
_cell.length_b   1.000
_cell.length_c   1.000
_cell.angle_alpha   90.00
_cell.angle_beta   90.00
_cell.angle_gamma   90.00
#
_symmetry.space_group_name_H-M   'P 1'
#
loop_
_entity.id
_entity.type
_entity.pdbx_description
1 polymer ?
#
loop_
_entity_poly.entity_id
_entity_poly.type
_entity_poly.pdbx_seq_one_letter_code
_entity_poly.pdbx_strand_id
1 'polypeptide(L)'
;MPDGKLELELMDVHGEPIGQHVNIFLRHQTLSNDRVARDVDASQTIVVSGLHEAPQGTYRIEIDAPSYQSVNQFVSIPSGRPARKTYTLPVNKDRVVDVNFPPFDELGAVRALLENSPAVAGFAEKTGQALYGALDKPRCAGLLNMAAKAERTRLNNNRTVLSYITELREIRGDRFYAKVDPTLRSETKNSIGSGLFHKVSGALHKPVPPFEPADSFKTQDRYGNLQLTFSVDRASGEWMVDMDIDDAQGFEHIFQVLRNIGGSTHPYNIHQILVGYQEIDTGYRLVV
;
A
#
# COMPACT_ATOMS: atom_id res chain seq x y z
N MET A 1 -25.54 -25.81 -25.97
CA MET A 1 -25.06 -24.41 -26.04
C MET A 1 -24.56 -24.03 -24.66
N PRO A 2 -23.50 -23.22 -24.51
CA PRO A 2 -23.02 -22.80 -23.20
C PRO A 2 -24.09 -21.98 -22.48
N ASP A 3 -24.40 -22.35 -21.24
CA ASP A 3 -25.42 -21.77 -20.36
C ASP A 3 -24.87 -21.35 -18.99
N GLY A 4 -23.58 -21.60 -18.75
CA GLY A 4 -22.88 -21.19 -17.55
C GLY A 4 -22.90 -19.68 -17.35
N LYS A 5 -22.85 -19.28 -16.08
CA LYS A 5 -22.94 -17.88 -15.64
C LYS A 5 -21.82 -17.53 -14.67
N LEU A 6 -21.40 -16.27 -14.73
CA LEU A 6 -20.48 -15.65 -13.80
C LEU A 6 -21.15 -14.40 -13.22
N GLU A 7 -21.33 -14.40 -11.90
CA GLU A 7 -21.81 -13.28 -11.09
C GLU A 7 -20.58 -12.58 -10.49
N LEU A 8 -20.44 -11.28 -10.76
CA LEU A 8 -19.28 -10.46 -10.41
C LEU A 8 -19.67 -9.31 -9.52
N GLU A 9 -18.89 -9.13 -8.47
CA GLU A 9 -18.87 -7.93 -7.65
C GLU A 9 -17.50 -7.27 -7.76
N LEU A 10 -17.47 -5.98 -8.02
CA LEU A 10 -16.23 -5.23 -8.23
C LEU A 10 -16.13 -4.18 -7.13
N MET A 11 -15.10 -4.30 -6.31
CA MET A 11 -14.92 -3.52 -5.10
C MET A 11 -13.61 -2.73 -5.16
N ASP A 12 -13.52 -1.63 -4.43
CA ASP A 12 -12.25 -0.97 -4.15
C ASP A 12 -11.49 -1.67 -3.00
N VAL A 13 -10.35 -1.11 -2.60
CA VAL A 13 -9.54 -1.65 -1.48
C VAL A 13 -10.21 -1.51 -0.11
N HIS A 14 -11.28 -0.72 0.01
CA HIS A 14 -12.08 -0.58 1.22
C HIS A 14 -13.29 -1.52 1.25
N GLY A 15 -13.49 -2.31 0.19
CA GLY A 15 -14.63 -3.21 0.06
C GLY A 15 -15.92 -2.52 -0.39
N GLU A 16 -15.82 -1.29 -0.92
CA GLU A 16 -16.96 -0.54 -1.45
C GLU A 16 -17.14 -0.83 -2.95
N PRO A 17 -18.37 -0.97 -3.47
CA PRO A 17 -18.60 -1.17 -4.89
C PRO A 17 -18.02 -0.03 -5.72
N ILE A 18 -17.37 -0.36 -6.84
CA ILE A 18 -16.84 0.67 -7.73
C ILE A 18 -18.00 1.39 -8.44
N GLY A 19 -18.16 2.68 -8.19
CA GLY A 19 -19.29 3.49 -8.68
C GLY A 19 -19.21 3.94 -10.14
N GLN A 20 -18.59 3.15 -11.02
CA GLN A 20 -18.36 3.52 -12.43
C GLN A 20 -18.68 2.36 -13.38
N HIS A 21 -18.84 2.68 -14.67
CA HIS A 21 -18.97 1.65 -15.70
C HIS A 21 -17.62 1.02 -16.04
N VAL A 22 -17.64 -0.29 -16.37
CA VAL A 22 -16.43 -1.07 -16.67
C VAL A 22 -16.58 -1.90 -17.94
N ASN A 23 -15.45 -2.38 -18.45
CA ASN A 23 -15.40 -3.40 -19.49
C ASN A 23 -14.82 -4.70 -18.92
N ILE A 24 -15.48 -5.82 -19.19
CA ILE A 24 -15.05 -7.16 -18.77
C ILE A 24 -14.82 -8.01 -20.00
N PHE A 25 -13.62 -8.58 -20.10
CA PHE A 25 -13.21 -9.47 -21.18
C PHE A 25 -12.94 -10.85 -20.59
N LEU A 26 -13.59 -11.87 -21.14
CA LEU A 26 -13.43 -13.26 -20.74
C LEU A 26 -12.91 -14.02 -21.95
N ARG A 27 -11.66 -14.45 -21.89
CA ARG A 27 -11.01 -15.24 -22.93
C ARG A 27 -10.98 -16.70 -22.51
N HIS A 28 -11.67 -17.56 -23.26
CA HIS A 28 -11.66 -18.99 -22.98
C HIS A 28 -10.26 -19.56 -23.26
N GLN A 29 -9.77 -20.47 -22.42
CA GLN A 29 -8.36 -20.90 -22.49
C GLN A 29 -8.05 -21.99 -23.53
N THR A 30 -9.07 -22.71 -24.02
CA THR A 30 -8.90 -23.76 -25.03
C THR A 30 -9.80 -23.59 -26.26
N LEU A 31 -11.09 -23.37 -26.06
CA LEU A 31 -12.07 -23.13 -27.10
C LEU A 31 -12.13 -21.66 -27.56
N SER A 32 -12.63 -21.42 -28.77
CA SER A 32 -12.96 -20.08 -29.27
C SER A 32 -14.31 -19.60 -28.72
N ASN A 33 -14.36 -19.32 -27.42
CA ASN A 33 -15.55 -18.81 -26.74
C ASN A 33 -15.23 -17.55 -25.93
N ASP A 34 -14.88 -16.46 -26.61
CA ASP A 34 -14.61 -15.20 -25.94
C ASP A 34 -15.91 -14.45 -25.66
N ARG A 35 -16.01 -13.85 -24.46
CA ARG A 35 -17.13 -13.02 -24.05
C ARG A 35 -16.64 -11.64 -23.67
N VAL A 36 -17.46 -10.64 -23.98
CA VAL A 36 -17.22 -9.26 -23.59
C VAL A 36 -18.50 -8.68 -23.03
N ALA A 37 -18.44 -8.13 -21.82
CA ALA A 37 -19.47 -7.26 -21.28
C ALA A 37 -18.90 -5.84 -21.29
N ARG A 38 -19.48 -4.96 -22.12
CA ARG A 38 -19.01 -3.58 -22.29
C ARG A 38 -19.89 -2.63 -21.52
N ASP A 39 -19.28 -1.58 -20.99
CA ASP A 39 -19.97 -0.45 -20.38
C ASP A 39 -21.03 -0.88 -19.34
N VAL A 40 -20.68 -1.85 -18.50
CA VAL A 40 -21.58 -2.37 -17.46
C VAL A 40 -21.40 -1.59 -16.17
N ASP A 41 -22.52 -1.25 -15.52
CA ASP A 41 -22.54 -0.58 -14.22
C ASP A 41 -22.02 -1.52 -13.12
N ALA A 42 -20.88 -1.16 -12.53
CA ALA A 42 -20.23 -1.95 -11.50
C ALA A 42 -20.63 -1.57 -10.07
N SER A 43 -21.60 -0.66 -9.90
CA SER A 43 -22.26 -0.43 -8.61
C SER A 43 -23.20 -1.58 -8.21
N GLN A 44 -23.52 -2.47 -9.15
CA GLN A 44 -24.41 -3.62 -8.98
C GLN A 44 -23.66 -4.92 -9.28
N THR A 45 -24.23 -6.06 -8.87
CA THR A 45 -23.74 -7.37 -9.30
C THR A 45 -23.88 -7.52 -10.82
N ILE A 46 -22.77 -7.77 -11.50
CA ILE A 46 -22.73 -7.97 -12.95
C ILE A 46 -22.89 -9.46 -13.26
N VAL A 47 -23.75 -9.81 -14.23
CA VAL A 47 -23.95 -11.19 -14.67
C VAL A 47 -23.47 -11.38 -16.10
N VAL A 48 -22.41 -12.17 -16.29
CA VAL A 48 -21.96 -12.60 -17.61
C VAL A 48 -22.46 -14.02 -17.88
N SER A 49 -23.26 -14.19 -18.93
CA SER A 49 -23.88 -15.47 -19.29
C SER A 49 -23.27 -16.07 -20.56
N GLY A 50 -23.64 -17.33 -20.85
CA GLY A 50 -23.24 -18.02 -22.06
C GLY A 50 -21.80 -18.54 -22.02
N LEU A 51 -21.34 -18.91 -20.83
CA LEU A 51 -20.02 -19.47 -20.59
C LEU A 51 -20.08 -21.01 -20.59
N HIS A 52 -18.98 -21.64 -20.97
CA HIS A 52 -18.79 -23.07 -20.77
C HIS A 52 -18.63 -23.34 -19.28
N GLU A 53 -19.19 -24.45 -18.83
CA GLU A 53 -19.02 -24.95 -17.47
C GLU A 53 -17.89 -25.98 -17.40
N ALA A 54 -17.48 -26.33 -16.18
CA ALA A 54 -16.52 -27.42 -15.93
C ALA A 54 -16.95 -28.71 -16.67
N PRO A 55 -16.00 -29.44 -17.28
CA PRO A 55 -14.55 -29.30 -17.16
C PRO A 55 -13.91 -28.27 -18.11
N GLN A 56 -14.67 -27.68 -19.03
CA GLN A 56 -14.13 -26.76 -20.05
C GLN A 56 -14.20 -25.29 -19.63
N GLY A 57 -14.91 -24.95 -18.55
CA GLY A 57 -15.21 -23.57 -18.14
C GLY A 57 -14.09 -22.74 -17.54
N THR A 58 -12.84 -22.87 -18.01
CA THR A 58 -11.73 -22.01 -17.56
C THR A 58 -11.53 -20.84 -18.50
N TYR A 59 -11.65 -19.63 -17.96
CA TYR A 59 -11.48 -18.37 -18.65
C TYR A 59 -10.36 -17.56 -18.00
N ARG A 60 -9.68 -16.74 -18.79
CA ARG A 60 -8.91 -15.61 -18.30
C ARG A 60 -9.82 -14.39 -18.35
N ILE A 61 -10.07 -13.79 -17.19
CA ILE A 61 -10.84 -12.57 -17.06
C ILE A 61 -9.89 -11.37 -17.01
N GLU A 62 -10.25 -10.31 -17.71
CA GLU A 62 -9.63 -8.99 -17.64
C GLU A 62 -10.74 -7.97 -17.38
N ILE A 63 -10.54 -7.13 -16.35
CA ILE A 63 -11.49 -6.11 -15.93
C ILE A 63 -10.79 -4.77 -16.11
N ASP A 64 -11.37 -3.90 -16.93
CA ASP A 64 -10.86 -2.56 -17.22
C ASP A 64 -11.85 -1.49 -16.76
N ALA A 65 -11.34 -0.52 -16.01
CA ALA A 65 -12.13 0.41 -15.23
C ALA A 65 -11.43 1.79 -15.24
N PRO A 66 -12.07 2.88 -15.69
CA PRO A 66 -11.39 4.14 -16.04
C PRO A 66 -10.44 4.72 -14.98
N SER A 67 -10.87 4.72 -13.72
CA SER A 67 -10.16 5.29 -12.58
C SER A 67 -9.27 4.29 -11.81
N TYR A 68 -9.26 3.02 -12.20
CA TYR A 68 -8.63 1.94 -11.44
C TYR A 68 -7.61 1.19 -12.30
N GLN A 69 -6.82 0.32 -11.68
CA GLN A 69 -5.89 -0.55 -12.39
C GLN A 69 -6.63 -1.73 -12.99
N SER A 70 -6.30 -2.07 -14.23
CA SER A 70 -6.88 -3.23 -14.91
C SER A 70 -6.37 -4.52 -14.27
N VAL A 71 -7.29 -5.39 -13.83
CA VAL A 71 -7.00 -6.66 -13.14
C VAL A 71 -7.18 -7.83 -14.10
N ASN A 72 -6.28 -8.82 -14.03
CA ASN A 72 -6.33 -10.03 -14.87
C ASN A 72 -6.13 -11.29 -14.05
N GLN A 73 -7.10 -12.20 -14.05
CA GLN A 73 -7.05 -13.45 -13.30
C GLN A 73 -7.63 -14.63 -14.11
N PHE A 74 -7.48 -15.85 -13.59
CA PHE A 74 -8.26 -16.98 -14.08
C PHE A 74 -9.56 -17.14 -13.29
N VAL A 75 -10.64 -17.52 -13.99
CA VAL A 75 -11.92 -17.89 -13.39
C VAL A 75 -12.41 -19.20 -13.98
N SER A 76 -12.89 -20.08 -13.09
CA SER A 76 -13.48 -21.35 -13.48
C SER A 76 -14.98 -21.32 -13.21
N ILE A 77 -15.76 -21.68 -14.22
CA ILE A 77 -17.22 -21.77 -14.16
C ILE A 77 -17.59 -23.19 -13.74
N PRO A 78 -18.20 -23.41 -12.56
CA PRO A 78 -18.59 -24.72 -12.10
C PRO A 78 -19.77 -25.26 -12.90
N SER A 79 -20.02 -26.57 -12.83
CA SER A 79 -21.17 -27.17 -13.49
C SER A 79 -22.47 -27.01 -12.70
N GLY A 80 -23.56 -26.68 -13.39
CA GLY A 80 -24.92 -26.63 -12.87
C GLY A 80 -25.21 -25.46 -11.92
N ARG A 81 -24.30 -24.48 -11.78
CA ARG A 81 -24.50 -23.30 -10.94
C ARG A 81 -23.65 -22.10 -11.41
N PRO A 82 -24.09 -20.86 -11.12
CA PRO A 82 -23.26 -19.68 -11.38
C PRO A 82 -21.94 -19.71 -10.58
N ALA A 83 -20.84 -19.29 -11.21
CA ALA A 83 -19.64 -18.87 -10.49
C ALA A 83 -19.91 -17.51 -9.83
N ARG A 84 -19.53 -17.34 -8.57
CA ARG A 84 -19.56 -16.05 -7.87
C ARG A 84 -18.15 -15.61 -7.57
N LYS A 85 -17.79 -14.38 -7.95
CA LYS A 85 -16.46 -13.82 -7.72
C LYS A 85 -16.55 -12.35 -7.35
N THR A 86 -15.77 -11.97 -6.35
CA THR A 86 -15.50 -10.58 -6.00
C THR A 86 -14.08 -10.25 -6.42
N TYR A 87 -13.90 -9.12 -7.10
CA TYR A 87 -12.58 -8.61 -7.49
C TYR A 87 -12.34 -7.25 -6.84
N THR A 88 -11.19 -7.10 -6.19
CA THR A 88 -10.72 -5.81 -5.70
C THR A 88 -9.91 -5.12 -6.79
N LEU A 89 -10.33 -3.92 -7.18
CA LEU A 89 -9.62 -3.08 -8.11
C LEU A 89 -8.92 -1.98 -7.31
N PRO A 90 -7.58 -1.87 -7.36
CA PRO A 90 -6.88 -0.78 -6.73
C PRO A 90 -6.98 0.48 -7.60
N VAL A 91 -7.08 1.63 -6.95
CA VAL A 91 -7.10 2.93 -7.62
C VAL A 91 -5.82 3.12 -8.45
N ASN A 92 -5.97 3.66 -9.66
CA ASN A 92 -4.83 4.09 -10.45
C ASN A 92 -4.32 5.44 -9.94
N LYS A 93 -3.07 5.49 -9.44
CA LYS A 93 -2.46 6.72 -8.91
C LYS A 93 -2.52 7.91 -9.87
N ASP A 94 -2.49 7.67 -11.19
CA ASP A 94 -2.49 8.72 -12.21
C ASP A 94 -3.91 9.24 -12.52
N ARG A 95 -4.92 8.64 -11.88
CA ARG A 95 -6.34 9.03 -11.96
C ARG A 95 -6.83 9.70 -10.68
N VAL A 96 -6.01 9.78 -9.65
CA VAL A 96 -6.35 10.47 -8.40
C VAL A 96 -6.47 11.97 -8.65
N VAL A 97 -7.66 12.52 -8.40
CA VAL A 97 -7.94 13.96 -8.53
C VAL A 97 -7.85 14.69 -7.19
N ASP A 98 -8.17 14.01 -6.10
CA ASP A 98 -8.07 14.55 -4.74
C ASP A 98 -7.78 13.48 -3.69
N VAL A 99 -7.45 13.91 -2.47
CA VAL A 99 -7.21 13.02 -1.33
C VAL A 99 -7.91 13.59 -0.09
N ASN A 100 -8.79 12.79 0.50
CA ASN A 100 -9.48 13.12 1.74
C ASN A 100 -8.60 12.69 2.91
N PHE A 101 -7.76 13.61 3.37
CA PHE A 101 -6.94 13.40 4.56
C PHE A 101 -7.74 13.70 5.85
N PRO A 102 -7.40 13.01 6.96
CA PRO A 102 -8.01 13.30 8.26
C PRO A 102 -7.59 14.70 8.73
N PRO A 103 -8.46 15.44 9.46
CA PRO A 103 -8.07 16.72 10.05
C PRO A 103 -6.97 16.51 11.10
N PHE A 104 -6.19 17.57 11.37
CA PHE A 104 -5.02 17.48 12.25
C PHE A 104 -5.34 16.91 13.64
N ASP A 105 -6.50 17.23 14.20
CA ASP A 105 -6.92 16.76 15.52
C ASP A 105 -7.25 15.26 15.56
N GLU A 106 -7.47 14.62 14.42
CA GLU A 106 -7.80 13.19 14.28
C GLU A 106 -6.58 12.32 13.93
N LEU A 107 -5.37 12.89 13.88
CA LEU A 107 -4.14 12.19 13.48
C LEU A 107 -3.59 11.19 14.51
N GLY A 108 -4.20 11.08 15.69
CA GLY A 108 -3.72 10.18 16.75
C GLY A 108 -2.25 10.42 17.11
N ALA A 109 -1.42 9.37 17.12
CA ALA A 109 0.00 9.46 17.45
C ALA A 109 0.83 10.32 16.48
N VAL A 110 0.38 10.46 15.22
CA VAL A 110 1.06 11.28 14.21
C VAL A 110 1.00 12.77 14.58
N ARG A 111 -0.07 13.20 15.26
CA ARG A 111 -0.20 14.57 15.77
C ARG A 111 0.99 14.95 16.65
N ALA A 112 1.26 14.15 17.68
CA ALA A 112 2.34 14.39 18.62
C ALA A 112 3.71 14.33 17.92
N LEU A 113 3.88 13.42 16.96
CA LEU A 113 5.10 13.36 16.16
C LEU A 113 5.34 14.66 15.38
N LEU A 114 4.31 15.21 14.74
CA LEU A 114 4.41 16.48 14.02
C LEU A 114 4.67 17.68 14.96
N GLU A 115 4.04 17.71 16.14
CA GLU A 115 4.27 18.73 17.17
C GLU A 115 5.71 18.67 17.73
N ASN A 116 6.29 17.48 17.83
CA ASN A 116 7.67 17.29 18.29
C ASN A 116 8.72 17.43 17.17
N SER A 117 8.32 17.91 15.99
CA SER A 117 9.19 18.04 14.81
C SER A 117 9.41 19.49 14.37
N PRO A 118 10.17 20.31 15.12
CA PRO A 118 10.41 21.72 14.81
C PRO A 118 11.30 21.98 13.60
N ALA A 119 12.07 20.99 13.13
CA ALA A 119 13.12 21.17 12.13
C ALA A 119 13.02 20.18 10.96
N VAL A 120 11.83 20.02 10.38
CA VAL A 120 11.66 19.21 9.17
C VAL A 120 12.21 19.96 7.95
N ALA A 121 13.11 19.30 7.22
CA ALA A 121 13.76 19.85 6.04
C ALA A 121 12.74 20.35 5.00
N GLY A 122 12.92 21.60 4.53
CA GLY A 122 12.00 22.26 3.60
C GLY A 122 10.79 22.93 4.26
N PHE A 123 10.60 22.79 5.57
CA PHE A 123 9.45 23.34 6.32
C PHE A 123 9.92 24.10 7.57
N ALA A 124 10.94 24.95 7.41
CA ALA A 124 11.50 25.74 8.50
C ALA A 124 10.39 26.47 9.29
N GLU A 125 10.51 26.43 10.62
CA GLU A 125 9.60 27.07 11.58
C GLU A 125 8.15 26.54 11.61
N LYS A 126 7.85 25.48 10.84
CA LYS A 126 6.55 24.82 10.87
C LYS A 126 6.60 23.58 11.75
N THR A 127 5.62 23.45 12.63
CA THR A 127 5.40 22.28 13.48
C THR A 127 3.91 21.99 13.62
N GLY A 128 3.55 20.79 14.10
CA GLY A 128 2.17 20.39 14.35
C GLY A 128 1.25 20.66 13.15
N GLN A 129 0.16 21.38 13.39
CA GLN A 129 -0.84 21.69 12.36
C GLN A 129 -0.27 22.51 11.20
N ALA A 130 0.64 23.46 11.47
CA ALA A 130 1.24 24.28 10.44
C ALA A 130 2.15 23.47 9.52
N LEU A 131 2.87 22.47 10.08
CA LEU A 131 3.65 21.53 9.29
C LEU A 131 2.73 20.63 8.46
N TYR A 132 1.70 20.06 9.09
CA TYR A 132 0.74 19.18 8.42
C TYR A 132 0.07 19.86 7.21
N GLY A 133 -0.46 21.06 7.40
CA GLY A 133 -1.10 21.84 6.34
C GLY A 133 -0.15 22.36 5.27
N ALA A 134 1.17 22.24 5.46
CA ALA A 134 2.17 22.63 4.46
C ALA A 134 2.63 21.48 3.57
N LEU A 135 2.36 20.22 3.96
CA LEU A 135 2.74 19.06 3.15
C LEU A 135 1.90 19.00 1.87
N ASP A 136 2.57 18.76 0.74
CA ASP A 136 1.86 18.32 -0.46
C ASP A 136 1.22 16.95 -0.25
N LYS A 137 0.23 16.63 -1.10
CA LYS A 137 -0.57 15.40 -0.95
C LYS A 137 0.30 14.13 -0.96
N PRO A 138 1.28 13.95 -1.87
CA PRO A 138 2.16 12.79 -1.81
C PRO A 138 2.94 12.65 -0.49
N ARG A 139 3.53 13.74 0.04
CA ARG A 139 4.24 13.69 1.33
C ARG A 139 3.32 13.39 2.50
N CYS A 140 2.12 13.97 2.51
CA CYS A 140 1.12 13.69 3.54
C CYS A 140 0.68 12.21 3.50
N ALA A 141 0.38 11.68 2.32
CA ALA A 141 0.07 10.26 2.13
C ALA A 141 1.22 9.34 2.56
N GLY A 142 2.46 9.66 2.17
CA GLY A 142 3.65 8.94 2.59
C GLY A 142 3.77 8.87 4.11
N LEU A 143 3.67 10.02 4.78
CA LEU A 143 3.70 10.12 6.25
C LEU A 143 2.66 9.21 6.91
N LEU A 144 1.40 9.28 6.46
CA LEU A 144 0.32 8.50 7.05
C LEU A 144 0.48 6.99 6.82
N ASN A 145 0.89 6.58 5.61
CA ASN A 145 1.17 5.17 5.31
C ASN A 145 2.26 4.60 6.21
N MET A 146 3.37 5.33 6.31
CA MET A 146 4.52 4.96 7.13
C MET A 146 4.16 4.89 8.61
N ALA A 147 3.43 5.88 9.13
CA ALA A 147 2.99 5.89 10.51
C ALA A 147 2.02 4.74 10.81
N ALA A 148 1.03 4.49 9.95
CA ALA A 148 0.07 3.40 10.13
C ALA A 148 0.77 2.03 10.12
N LYS A 149 1.70 1.81 9.18
CA LYS A 149 2.50 0.58 9.13
C LYS A 149 3.37 0.43 10.38
N ALA A 150 4.08 1.49 10.79
CA ALA A 150 4.92 1.47 11.98
C ALA A 150 4.14 1.28 13.29
N GLU A 151 2.91 1.80 13.38
CA GLU A 151 2.01 1.59 14.50
C GLU A 151 1.47 0.15 14.55
N ARG A 152 1.21 -0.46 13.38
CA ARG A 152 0.79 -1.86 13.31
C ARG A 152 1.93 -2.84 13.61
N THR A 153 3.18 -2.48 13.33
CA THR A 153 4.37 -3.32 13.57
C THR A 153 4.76 -3.31 15.05
N ARG A 154 4.32 -4.34 15.79
CA ARG A 154 4.70 -4.57 17.20
C ARG A 154 5.98 -5.38 17.33
N LEU A 155 6.91 -4.89 18.14
CA LEU A 155 8.16 -5.57 18.48
C LEU A 155 7.93 -6.59 19.61
N ASN A 156 8.94 -7.39 19.94
CA ASN A 156 8.86 -8.44 20.96
C ASN A 156 8.46 -7.93 22.35
N ASN A 157 8.76 -6.66 22.66
CA ASN A 157 8.36 -6.00 23.91
C ASN A 157 6.98 -5.32 23.85
N ASN A 158 6.17 -5.65 22.83
CA ASN A 158 4.81 -5.21 22.62
C ASN A 158 4.63 -3.72 22.28
N ARG A 159 5.71 -2.93 22.28
CA ARG A 159 5.71 -1.55 21.74
C ARG A 159 5.69 -1.57 20.21
N THR A 160 5.11 -0.54 19.62
CA THR A 160 5.07 -0.35 18.17
C THR A 160 6.35 0.31 17.69
N VAL A 161 6.73 0.13 16.42
CA VAL A 161 7.87 0.85 15.82
C VAL A 161 7.65 2.36 15.92
N LEU A 162 6.42 2.83 15.64
CA LEU A 162 6.08 4.26 15.72
C LEU A 162 6.38 4.86 17.10
N SER A 163 6.15 4.11 18.18
CA SER A 163 6.37 4.59 19.56
C SER A 163 7.84 4.90 19.92
N TYR A 164 8.80 4.57 19.06
CA TYR A 164 10.22 4.93 19.23
C TYR A 164 10.65 6.10 18.34
N ILE A 165 9.78 6.57 17.44
CA ILE A 165 10.06 7.67 16.54
C ILE A 165 9.75 8.96 17.29
N THR A 166 10.77 9.79 17.51
CA THR A 166 10.66 10.94 18.41
C THR A 166 10.49 12.25 17.66
N GLU A 167 11.13 12.38 16.50
CA GLU A 167 11.14 13.63 15.74
C GLU A 167 11.41 13.38 14.26
N LEU A 168 10.61 13.96 13.37
CA LEU A 168 10.82 13.94 11.93
C LEU A 168 11.91 14.96 11.54
N ARG A 169 12.80 14.56 10.63
CA ARG A 169 13.84 15.41 10.04
C ARG A 169 13.61 15.70 8.58
N GLU A 170 13.02 14.77 7.84
CA GLU A 170 12.70 14.96 6.43
C GLU A 170 11.55 14.04 6.06
N ILE A 171 10.59 14.55 5.28
CA ILE A 171 9.46 13.76 4.77
C ILE A 171 9.50 13.78 3.24
N ARG A 172 9.54 12.60 2.65
CA ARG A 172 9.38 12.37 1.21
C ARG A 172 8.08 11.61 0.98
N GLY A 173 7.69 11.49 -0.29
CA GLY A 173 6.47 10.76 -0.66
C GLY A 173 6.53 9.27 -0.36
N ASP A 174 7.72 8.66 -0.40
CA ASP A 174 7.95 7.22 -0.26
C ASP A 174 8.67 6.84 1.05
N ARG A 175 9.25 7.80 1.76
CA ARG A 175 10.10 7.59 2.94
C ARG A 175 10.13 8.80 3.86
N PHE A 176 10.52 8.61 5.12
CA PHE A 176 10.93 9.72 5.97
C PHE A 176 12.21 9.40 6.73
N TYR A 177 12.88 10.47 7.14
CA TYR A 177 14.02 10.43 8.04
C TYR A 177 13.59 10.95 9.39
N ALA A 178 13.86 10.20 10.46
CA ALA A 178 13.44 10.57 11.79
C ALA A 178 14.47 10.21 12.85
N LYS A 179 14.54 11.02 13.89
CA LYS A 179 15.23 10.70 15.14
C LYS A 179 14.46 9.61 15.86
N VAL A 180 15.19 8.69 16.46
CA VAL A 180 14.62 7.55 17.17
C VAL A 180 15.29 7.35 18.52
N ASP A 181 14.54 6.76 19.46
CA ASP A 181 15.13 6.17 20.66
C ASP A 181 16.10 5.03 20.25
N PRO A 182 17.35 5.01 20.75
CA PRO A 182 18.34 3.98 20.39
C PRO A 182 17.88 2.53 20.65
N THR A 183 16.92 2.35 21.56
CA THR A 183 16.32 1.06 21.89
C THR A 183 15.60 0.44 20.69
N LEU A 184 15.09 1.26 19.76
CA LEU A 184 14.43 0.76 18.55
C LEU A 184 15.34 -0.20 17.78
N ARG A 185 16.61 0.18 17.56
CA ARG A 185 17.55 -0.68 16.83
C ARG A 185 17.77 -2.02 17.54
N SER A 186 17.94 -1.99 18.85
CA SER A 186 18.15 -3.20 19.65
C SER A 186 16.94 -4.13 19.57
N GLU A 187 15.73 -3.58 19.69
CA GLU A 187 14.49 -4.34 19.60
C GLU A 187 14.22 -4.86 18.18
N THR A 188 14.54 -4.10 17.14
CA THR A 188 14.48 -4.58 15.75
C THR A 188 15.42 -5.76 15.55
N LYS A 189 16.66 -5.69 16.07
CA LYS A 189 17.62 -6.80 16.00
C LYS A 189 17.13 -8.03 16.77
N ASN A 190 16.58 -7.84 17.97
CA ASN A 190 16.01 -8.93 18.77
C ASN A 190 14.81 -9.59 18.07
N SER A 191 14.06 -8.82 17.28
CA SER A 191 12.91 -9.28 16.50
C SER A 191 13.29 -10.09 15.25
N ILE A 192 14.58 -10.30 14.97
CA ILE A 192 15.02 -11.30 13.99
C ILE A 192 14.74 -12.71 14.50
N GLY A 193 14.97 -12.96 15.80
CA GLY A 193 14.77 -14.29 16.39
C GLY A 193 13.31 -14.75 16.35
N SER A 194 12.36 -13.82 16.37
CA SER A 194 10.93 -14.08 16.23
C SER A 194 10.44 -14.10 14.78
N GLY A 195 11.32 -13.87 13.80
CA GLY A 195 10.98 -13.85 12.38
C GLY A 195 10.25 -12.58 11.92
N LEU A 196 10.11 -11.55 12.76
CA LEU A 196 9.45 -10.30 12.35
C LEU A 196 10.32 -9.53 11.35
N PHE A 197 11.62 -9.44 11.62
CA PHE A 197 12.58 -8.75 10.77
C PHE A 197 13.63 -9.71 10.20
N HIS A 198 14.25 -9.32 9.11
CA HIS A 198 15.49 -9.90 8.62
C HIS A 198 16.46 -8.79 8.20
N LYS A 199 17.77 -9.07 8.25
CA LYS A 199 18.80 -8.10 7.88
C LYS A 199 18.88 -7.97 6.36
N VAL A 200 19.02 -6.74 5.87
CA VAL A 200 19.22 -6.43 4.45
C VAL A 200 20.38 -5.45 4.25
N SER A 201 20.79 -5.24 3.01
CA SER A 201 21.74 -4.18 2.68
C SER A 201 21.06 -2.80 2.75
N GLY A 202 21.70 -1.85 3.43
CA GLY A 202 21.29 -0.44 3.45
C GLY A 202 21.98 0.42 2.38
N ALA A 203 22.70 -0.17 1.41
CA ALA A 203 23.59 0.57 0.51
C ALA A 203 22.91 1.67 -0.34
N LEU A 204 21.60 1.57 -0.55
CA LEU A 204 20.80 2.57 -1.26
C LEU A 204 20.34 3.74 -0.37
N HIS A 205 20.52 3.62 0.94
CA HIS A 205 20.17 4.63 1.95
C HIS A 205 21.45 5.31 2.41
N LYS A 206 21.60 6.59 2.05
CA LYS A 206 22.80 7.36 2.34
C LYS A 206 22.51 8.30 3.51
N PRO A 207 23.08 8.06 4.70
CA PRO A 207 22.94 9.00 5.80
C PRO A 207 23.63 10.32 5.43
N VAL A 208 23.07 11.40 5.94
CA VAL A 208 23.65 12.73 5.79
C VAL A 208 24.61 12.97 6.97
N PRO A 209 25.82 13.52 6.74
CA PRO A 209 26.72 13.89 7.83
C PRO A 209 26.01 14.72 8.93
N PRO A 210 26.31 14.51 10.22
CA PRO A 210 27.40 13.69 10.77
C PRO A 210 27.07 12.19 10.93
N PHE A 211 25.91 11.72 10.47
CA PHE A 211 25.46 10.35 10.73
C PHE A 211 26.23 9.32 9.89
N GLU A 212 26.65 8.24 10.54
CA GLU A 212 27.29 7.08 9.92
C GLU A 212 26.28 5.93 9.76
N PRO A 213 26.35 5.14 8.67
CA PRO A 213 25.50 3.95 8.51
C PRO A 213 25.71 2.94 9.64
N ALA A 214 24.63 2.32 10.13
CA ALA A 214 24.71 1.27 11.15
C ALA A 214 24.21 -0.08 10.62
N ASP A 215 22.89 -0.28 10.51
CA ASP A 215 22.29 -1.53 10.07
C ASP A 215 20.96 -1.26 9.34
N SER A 216 20.53 -2.18 8.47
CA SER A 216 19.22 -2.13 7.81
C SER A 216 18.48 -3.45 7.98
N PHE A 217 17.17 -3.35 8.21
CA PHE A 217 16.27 -4.48 8.42
C PHE A 217 14.96 -4.26 7.66
N LYS A 218 14.36 -5.33 7.14
CA LYS A 218 13.02 -5.32 6.56
C LYS A 218 12.12 -6.29 7.31
N THR A 219 10.83 -5.96 7.42
CA THR A 219 9.83 -6.95 7.86
C THR A 219 9.74 -8.10 6.86
N GLN A 220 9.21 -9.26 7.29
CA GLN A 220 8.99 -10.42 6.42
C GLN A 220 7.62 -10.44 5.72
N ASP A 221 6.93 -9.29 5.65
CA ASP A 221 5.68 -9.20 4.89
C ASP A 221 5.89 -9.71 3.46
N ARG A 222 4.88 -10.34 2.87
CA ARG A 222 5.01 -10.77 1.47
C ARG A 222 5.14 -9.57 0.53
N TYR A 223 4.48 -8.47 0.86
CA TYR A 223 4.39 -7.23 0.10
C TYR A 223 4.21 -6.06 1.07
N GLY A 224 4.67 -4.85 0.73
CA GLY A 224 4.55 -3.68 1.60
C GLY A 224 5.44 -3.79 2.84
N ASN A 225 6.69 -4.18 2.64
CA ASN A 225 7.67 -4.41 3.71
C ASN A 225 8.09 -3.08 4.34
N LEU A 226 8.01 -2.99 5.66
CA LEU A 226 8.61 -1.87 6.38
C LEU A 226 10.12 -2.08 6.45
N GLN A 227 10.88 -1.13 5.91
CA GLN A 227 12.34 -1.12 6.08
C GLN A 227 12.74 -0.05 7.10
N LEU A 228 13.66 -0.43 7.98
CA LEU A 228 14.30 0.46 8.95
C LEU A 228 15.79 0.46 8.67
N THR A 229 16.33 1.56 8.13
CA THR A 229 17.78 1.74 7.96
C THR A 229 18.31 2.75 8.96
N PHE A 230 19.11 2.25 9.90
CA PHE A 230 19.63 3.03 11.01
C PHE A 230 20.97 3.69 10.66
N SER A 231 21.14 4.89 11.20
CA SER A 231 22.40 5.62 11.23
C SER A 231 22.61 6.28 12.59
N VAL A 232 23.86 6.57 12.93
CA VAL A 232 24.23 7.09 14.25
C VAL A 232 25.27 8.20 14.11
N ASP A 233 25.08 9.29 14.85
CA ASP A 233 26.15 10.25 15.09
C ASP A 233 26.92 9.77 16.32
N ARG A 234 28.17 9.36 16.12
CA ARG A 234 29.02 8.81 17.18
C ARG A 234 29.42 9.85 18.23
N ALA A 235 29.43 11.13 17.87
CA ALA A 235 29.84 12.20 18.77
C ALA A 235 28.71 12.56 19.74
N SER A 236 27.49 12.73 19.24
CA SER A 236 26.31 13.07 20.05
C SER A 236 25.59 11.84 20.64
N GLY A 237 25.80 10.66 20.05
CA GLY A 237 25.06 9.44 20.39
C GLY A 237 23.64 9.42 19.81
N GLU A 238 23.28 10.37 18.95
CA GLU A 238 21.96 10.44 18.33
C GLU A 238 21.76 9.35 17.28
N TRP A 239 20.55 8.78 17.26
CA TRP A 239 20.15 7.76 16.30
C TRP A 239 19.08 8.27 15.36
N MET A 240 19.24 7.93 14.10
CA MET A 240 18.33 8.26 13.01
C MET A 240 17.89 6.99 12.29
N VAL A 241 16.67 7.01 11.77
CA VAL A 241 16.14 6.01 10.86
C VAL A 241 15.77 6.66 9.53
N ASP A 242 16.18 6.06 8.42
CA ASP A 242 15.54 6.18 7.11
C ASP A 242 14.51 5.05 7.03
N MET A 243 13.24 5.43 7.06
CA MET A 243 12.11 4.50 7.06
C MET A 243 11.36 4.62 5.75
N ASP A 244 11.22 3.51 5.04
CA ASP A 244 10.42 3.41 3.83
C ASP A 244 9.57 2.13 3.81
N ILE A 245 8.60 2.10 2.90
CA ILE A 245 7.81 0.91 2.61
C ILE A 245 8.19 0.46 1.21
N ASP A 246 8.76 -0.73 1.14
CA ASP A 246 9.14 -1.32 -0.13
C ASP A 246 7.92 -2.00 -0.79
N ASP A 247 7.74 -1.69 -2.08
CA ASP A 247 6.75 -2.28 -2.97
C ASP A 247 7.42 -3.31 -3.92
N ALA A 248 8.68 -3.71 -3.71
CA ALA A 248 9.43 -4.55 -4.63
C ALA A 248 8.59 -5.73 -5.19
N GLN A 249 8.08 -5.53 -6.41
CA GLN A 249 7.23 -6.45 -7.18
C GLN A 249 5.90 -6.85 -6.51
N GLY A 250 5.37 -6.04 -5.58
CA GLY A 250 4.19 -6.40 -4.80
C GLY A 250 2.87 -6.00 -5.41
N PHE A 251 2.72 -4.73 -5.75
CA PHE A 251 1.44 -4.18 -6.20
C PHE A 251 0.83 -4.95 -7.39
N GLU A 252 1.63 -5.18 -8.44
CA GLU A 252 1.19 -5.92 -9.63
C GLU A 252 0.80 -7.36 -9.29
N HIS A 253 1.52 -8.01 -8.40
CA HIS A 253 1.29 -9.39 -8.02
C HIS A 253 0.08 -9.56 -7.08
N ILE A 254 -0.12 -8.62 -6.15
CA ILE A 254 -1.27 -8.61 -5.22
C ILE A 254 -2.57 -8.53 -6.01
N PHE A 255 -2.66 -7.52 -6.88
CA PHE A 255 -3.89 -7.21 -7.58
C PHE A 255 -3.96 -7.85 -8.97
N GLN A 256 -2.91 -8.56 -9.40
CA GLN A 256 -2.79 -9.17 -10.74
C GLN A 256 -3.01 -8.12 -11.85
N VAL A 257 -2.30 -6.99 -11.73
CA VAL A 257 -2.44 -5.83 -12.62
C VAL A 257 -1.69 -6.05 -13.94
N LEU A 258 -2.28 -5.60 -15.05
CA LEU A 258 -1.73 -5.82 -16.40
C LEU A 258 -0.55 -4.95 -16.81
N ARG A 259 -0.26 -3.88 -16.08
CA ARG A 259 0.76 -2.89 -16.44
C ARG A 259 2.00 -3.05 -15.58
N ASN A 260 3.17 -2.92 -16.20
CA ASN A 260 4.42 -2.64 -15.49
C ASN A 260 4.31 -1.26 -14.83
N ILE A 261 4.10 -1.24 -13.51
CA ILE A 261 4.25 -0.09 -12.63
C ILE A 261 5.75 0.12 -12.40
N GLY A 262 6.49 0.37 -13.48
CA GLY A 262 7.89 0.77 -13.41
C GLY A 262 8.02 2.19 -12.87
N GLY A 263 8.92 2.41 -11.92
CA GLY A 263 9.21 3.73 -11.34
C GLY A 263 9.51 3.67 -9.85
N SER A 264 9.77 4.83 -9.25
CA SER A 264 9.83 4.96 -7.79
C SER A 264 8.46 4.66 -7.17
N THR A 265 8.46 3.96 -6.04
CA THR A 265 7.28 3.65 -5.23
C THR A 265 6.44 4.90 -4.97
N HIS A 266 5.16 4.89 -5.38
CA HIS A 266 4.26 6.01 -5.15
C HIS A 266 3.43 5.79 -3.88
N PRO A 267 3.24 6.79 -2.99
CA PRO A 267 2.50 6.62 -1.74
C PRO A 267 1.07 6.12 -1.94
N TYR A 268 0.39 6.54 -3.00
CA TYR A 268 -0.96 6.06 -3.28
C TYR A 268 -1.00 4.57 -3.60
N ASN A 269 0.05 4.02 -4.24
CA ASN A 269 0.14 2.59 -4.47
C ASN A 269 0.37 1.83 -3.16
N ILE A 270 1.26 2.35 -2.29
CA ILE A 270 1.48 1.80 -0.96
C ILE A 270 0.18 1.78 -0.15
N HIS A 271 -0.63 2.83 -0.20
CA HIS A 271 -1.95 2.83 0.43
C HIS A 271 -2.82 1.67 -0.03
N GLN A 272 -2.91 1.42 -1.35
CA GLN A 272 -3.72 0.29 -1.85
C GLN A 272 -3.23 -1.04 -1.28
N ILE A 273 -1.91 -1.25 -1.16
CA ILE A 273 -1.32 -2.45 -0.55
C ILE A 273 -1.66 -2.53 0.94
N LEU A 274 -1.45 -1.45 1.68
CA LEU A 274 -1.68 -1.42 3.11
C LEU A 274 -3.15 -1.72 3.44
N VAL A 275 -4.08 -1.04 2.78
CA VAL A 275 -5.52 -1.21 3.02
C VAL A 275 -6.01 -2.54 2.45
N GLY A 276 -5.79 -2.79 1.16
CA GLY A 276 -6.42 -3.91 0.46
C GLY A 276 -5.77 -5.28 0.69
N TYR A 277 -4.50 -5.31 1.11
CA TYR A 277 -3.77 -6.57 1.33
C TYR A 277 -3.35 -6.78 2.78
N GLN A 278 -2.83 -5.74 3.45
CA GLN A 278 -2.42 -5.86 4.85
C GLN A 278 -3.52 -5.52 5.86
N GLU A 279 -4.68 -5.06 5.39
CA GLU A 279 -5.82 -4.64 6.23
C GLU A 279 -5.41 -3.56 7.26
N ILE A 280 -4.51 -2.66 6.85
CA ILE A 280 -4.05 -1.52 7.63
C ILE A 280 -4.76 -0.27 7.13
N ASP A 281 -5.62 0.31 7.97
CA ASP A 281 -6.20 1.62 7.71
C ASP A 281 -5.13 2.70 7.87
N THR A 282 -4.97 3.51 6.83
CA THR A 282 -4.02 4.62 6.77
C THR A 282 -4.68 5.96 7.13
N GLY A 283 -5.99 5.96 7.37
CA GLY A 283 -6.77 7.09 7.84
C GLY A 283 -7.19 8.08 6.76
N TYR A 284 -6.88 7.83 5.49
CA TYR A 284 -7.28 8.70 4.37
C TYR A 284 -7.96 7.92 3.24
N ARG A 285 -8.55 8.65 2.29
CA ARG A 285 -9.19 8.08 1.08
C ARG A 285 -8.70 8.79 -0.18
N LEU A 286 -8.48 8.03 -1.24
CA LEU A 286 -8.23 8.56 -2.58
C LEU A 286 -9.55 8.90 -3.27
N VAL A 287 -9.60 10.02 -3.98
CA VAL A 287 -10.76 10.44 -4.77
C VAL A 287 -10.38 10.36 -6.25
N VAL A 288 -11.25 9.72 -7.05
CA VAL A 288 -11.03 9.40 -8.46
C VAL A 288 -12.27 9.62 -9.31
#